data_AF-D0R348-F1
#
_entry.id   AF-D0R348-F1
#
_cell.length_a   1.000
_cell.length_b   1.000
_cell.length_c   1.000
_cell.angle_alpha   90.00
_cell.angle_beta   90.00
_cell.angle_gamma   90.00
#
_symmetry.space_group_name_H-M   'P 1'
#
loop_
_entity.id
_entity.type
_entity.pdbx_description
1 polymer ?
#
loop_
_entity_poly.entity_id
_entity_poly.type
_entity_poly.pdbx_seq_one_letter_code
_entity_poly.pdbx_strand_id
1 'polypeptide(L)' 'MKKLKTRAKDYNDVLNYIRKREVQGKMLVIRPPYPLEIGTMEKDPQELRRVYQIGVKEARKNLQAIKTYLSE' A
#
# COMPACT_ATOMS: atom_id res chain seq x y z
N MET A 1 -21.54 -19.39 1.36
CA MET A 1 -20.98 -19.37 -0.02
C MET A 1 -20.99 -17.99 -0.72
N LYS A 2 -21.71 -16.96 -0.23
CA LYS A 2 -21.75 -15.61 -0.87
C LYS A 2 -20.43 -14.81 -0.80
N LYS A 3 -19.70 -14.83 0.32
CA LYS A 3 -18.51 -13.98 0.55
C LYS A 3 -17.29 -14.27 -0.36
N LEU A 4 -17.12 -15.50 -0.84
CA LEU A 4 -16.01 -15.84 -1.76
C LEU A 4 -16.19 -15.19 -3.14
N LYS A 5 -17.44 -15.08 -3.62
CA LYS A 5 -17.76 -14.49 -4.93
C LYS A 5 -17.64 -12.97 -4.94
N THR A 6 -17.90 -12.30 -3.81
CA THR A 6 -17.81 -10.84 -3.72
C THR A 6 -16.42 -10.35 -3.33
N ARG A 7 -15.58 -11.19 -2.71
CA ARG A 7 -14.24 -10.81 -2.20
C ARG A 7 -13.38 -10.03 -3.19
N ALA A 8 -13.32 -10.47 -4.45
CA ALA A 8 -12.53 -9.78 -5.48
C ALA A 8 -13.12 -8.40 -5.83
N LYS A 9 -14.45 -8.32 -5.91
CA LYS A 9 -15.17 -7.07 -6.15
C LYS A 9 -14.97 -6.10 -4.99
N ASP A 10 -15.21 -6.56 -3.76
CA ASP A 10 -15.08 -5.76 -2.54
C ASP A 10 -13.65 -5.21 -2.40
N TYR A 11 -12.63 -6.04 -2.68
CA TYR A 11 -11.23 -5.62 -2.68
C TYR A 11 -10.94 -4.54 -3.73
N ASN A 12 -11.39 -4.75 -4.97
CA ASN A 12 -11.19 -3.78 -6.05
C ASN A 12 -11.93 -2.46 -5.78
N ASP A 13 -13.12 -2.52 -5.19
CA ASP A 13 -13.90 -1.34 -4.81
C ASP A 13 -13.15 -0.51 -3.76
N VAL A 14 -12.52 -1.15 -2.77
CA VAL A 14 -11.64 -0.47 -1.80
C VAL A 14 -10.43 0.16 -2.47
N LEU A 15 -9.75 -0.54 -3.39
CA LEU A 15 -8.62 0.01 -4.12
C LEU A 15 -9.02 1.23 -4.97
N ASN A 16 -10.17 1.16 -5.64
CA ASN A 16 -10.71 2.26 -6.41
C ASN A 16 -11.04 3.47 -5.53
N TYR A 17 -11.64 3.22 -4.35
CA TYR A 17 -11.91 4.27 -3.37
C TYR A 17 -10.61 4.96 -2.91
N ILE A 18 -9.59 4.19 -2.52
CA ILE A 18 -8.29 4.72 -2.10
C ILE A 18 -7.69 5.59 -3.22
N ARG A 19 -7.67 5.09 -4.46
CA ARG A 19 -7.14 5.84 -5.61
C ARG A 19 -7.91 7.13 -5.88
N LYS A 20 -9.24 7.10 -5.78
CA LYS A 20 -10.08 8.30 -5.94
C LYS A 20 -9.75 9.35 -4.88
N ARG A 21 -9.59 8.94 -3.62
CA ARG A 21 -9.26 9.85 -2.51
C ARG A 21 -7.85 10.42 -2.62
N GLU A 22 -6.91 9.61 -3.07
CA GLU A 22 -5.53 10.00 -3.35
C GLU A 22 -5.45 11.08 -4.45
N VAL A 23 -6.12 10.87 -5.59
CA VAL A 23 -6.19 11.87 -6.68
C VAL A 23 -6.86 13.17 -6.25
N GLN A 24 -7.81 13.09 -5.31
CA GLN A 24 -8.47 14.27 -4.73
C GLN A 24 -7.61 15.00 -3.68
N GLY A 25 -6.39 14.52 -3.38
CA GLY A 25 -5.54 15.05 -2.32
C GLY A 25 -6.04 14.78 -0.90
N LYS A 26 -7.11 13.98 -0.75
CA LYS A 26 -7.76 13.73 0.56
C LYS A 26 -7.11 12.60 1.35
N MET A 27 -6.19 11.86 0.74
CA MET A 27 -5.44 10.77 1.38
C MET A 27 -4.04 10.73 0.76
N LEU A 28 -3.01 10.70 1.60
CA LEU A 28 -1.66 10.33 1.18
C LEU A 28 -1.51 8.81 1.24
N VAL A 29 -1.14 8.17 0.13
CA VAL A 29 -0.97 6.72 0.03
C VAL A 29 0.49 6.37 -0.20
N ILE A 30 1.08 5.61 0.73
CA ILE A 30 2.43 5.05 0.59
C ILE A 30 2.31 3.56 0.31
N ARG A 31 2.96 3.11 -0.77
CA ARG A 31 2.93 1.71 -1.22
C ARG A 31 4.19 1.38 -2.00
N PRO A 32 4.52 0.08 -2.16
CA PRO A 32 5.61 -0.34 -3.05
C PRO A 32 5.37 0.14 -4.49
N PRO A 33 6.43 0.52 -5.23
CA PRO A 33 6.32 0.97 -6.62
C PRO A 33 6.06 -0.18 -7.61
N TYR A 34 6.22 -1.43 -7.17
CA TYR A 34 6.00 -2.65 -7.95
C TYR A 34 5.45 -3.77 -7.05
N PRO A 35 4.81 -4.81 -7.62
CA PRO A 35 4.40 -5.99 -6.86
C PRO A 35 5.58 -6.64 -6.14
N LEU A 36 5.40 -6.96 -4.86
CA LEU A 36 6.50 -7.48 -4.04
C LEU A 36 6.79 -8.97 -4.27
N GLU A 37 5.94 -9.69 -5.00
CA GLU A 37 6.07 -11.14 -5.29
C GLU A 37 6.33 -11.99 -4.02
N ILE A 38 5.71 -11.61 -2.91
CA ILE A 38 5.87 -12.24 -1.60
C ILE A 38 4.58 -12.94 -1.16
N GLY A 39 4.71 -14.12 -0.55
CA GLY A 39 3.57 -14.85 0.00
C GLY A 39 2.93 -14.13 1.19
N THR A 40 1.63 -14.37 1.42
CA THR A 40 0.92 -13.79 2.59
C THR A 40 1.49 -14.27 3.93
N MET A 41 2.08 -15.47 3.95
CA MET A 41 2.75 -16.05 5.11
C MET A 41 4.22 -16.34 4.79
N GLU A 42 4.96 -15.32 4.34
CA GLU A 42 6.40 -15.43 4.10
C GLU A 42 7.16 -15.67 5.41
N LYS A 43 8.14 -16.59 5.37
CA LYS A 43 8.98 -16.95 6.51
C LYS A 43 10.47 -16.75 6.23
N ASP A 44 10.89 -16.58 4.98
CA ASP A 44 12.27 -16.31 4.65
C ASP A 44 12.69 -14.93 5.22
N PRO A 45 13.65 -14.89 6.18
CA PRO A 45 14.13 -13.64 6.74
C PRO A 45 14.75 -12.69 5.71
N GLN A 46 15.28 -13.21 4.60
CA GLN A 46 15.85 -12.38 3.54
C GLN A 46 14.76 -11.63 2.78
N GLU A 47 13.67 -12.30 2.42
CA GLU A 47 12.51 -11.70 1.75
C GLU A 47 11.81 -10.67 2.62
N LEU A 48 11.61 -10.98 3.91
CA LEU A 48 11.06 -10.03 4.88
C LEU A 48 11.94 -8.77 4.98
N ARG A 49 13.27 -8.93 5.01
CA ARG A 49 14.21 -7.81 5.06
C ARG A 49 14.17 -6.99 3.77
N ARG A 50 14.08 -7.63 2.61
CA ARG A 50 13.95 -6.98 1.30
C ARG A 50 12.70 -6.09 1.26
N VAL A 51 11.54 -6.63 1.63
CA VAL A 51 10.28 -5.88 1.67
C VAL A 51 10.34 -4.71 2.66
N TYR A 52 10.90 -4.93 3.85
CA TYR A 52 11.10 -3.88 4.84
C TYR A 52 11.95 -2.74 4.28
N GLN A 53 13.07 -3.05 3.62
CA GLN A 53 13.96 -2.04 3.03
C GLN A 53 13.28 -1.26 1.90
N ILE A 54 12.45 -1.91 1.09
CA ILE A 54 11.62 -1.23 0.08
C ILE A 54 10.69 -0.22 0.78
N GLY A 55 9.98 -0.65 1.82
CA GLY A 55 9.09 0.22 2.60
C GLY A 55 9.82 1.43 3.19
N VAL A 56 10.98 1.24 3.80
CA VAL A 56 11.81 2.33 4.35
C VAL A 56 12.24 3.31 3.24
N LYS A 57 12.68 2.79 2.08
CA LYS A 57 13.10 3.62 0.95
C LYS A 57 11.94 4.45 0.41
N GLU A 58 10.77 3.87 0.23
CA GLU A 58 9.59 4.58 -0.25
C GLU A 58 9.07 5.60 0.76
N ALA A 59 9.04 5.28 2.05
CA ALA A 59 8.68 6.23 3.10
C ALA A 59 9.64 7.44 3.12
N ARG A 60 10.95 7.20 3.00
CA ARG A 60 11.97 8.28 2.94
C ARG A 60 11.78 9.18 1.73
N LYS A 61 11.51 8.62 0.54
CA LYS A 61 11.22 9.41 -0.67
C LYS A 61 9.99 10.30 -0.49
N ASN A 62 9.00 9.81 0.26
CA ASN A 62 7.74 10.52 0.51
C ASN A 62 7.78 11.42 1.76
N LEU A 63 8.92 11.59 2.43
CA LEU A 63 8.99 12.28 3.73
C LEU A 63 8.45 13.71 3.67
N GLN A 64 8.70 14.43 2.58
CA GLN A 64 8.17 15.79 2.42
C GLN A 64 6.65 15.80 2.24
N ALA A 65 6.10 14.87 1.46
CA ALA A 65 4.66 14.72 1.29
C ALA A 65 3.98 14.33 2.61
N ILE A 66 4.61 13.43 3.40
CA ILE A 66 4.14 13.06 4.73
C ILE A 66 4.08 14.27 5.66
N LYS A 67 5.16 15.05 5.73
CA LYS A 67 5.21 16.26 6.57
C LYS A 67 4.12 17.26 6.18
N THR A 68 3.94 17.47 4.88
CA THR A 68 2.91 18.38 4.35
C THR A 68 1.53 17.90 4.78
N TYR A 69 1.22 16.62 4.55
CA TYR A 69 -0.07 16.02 4.89
C TYR A 69 -0.38 16.03 6.40
N LEU A 70 0.63 15.94 7.27
CA LEU A 70 0.45 15.97 8.73
C LEU A 70 0.39 17.40 9.32
N SER A 71 0.77 18.41 8.54
CA SER A 71 0.75 19.81 8.98
C SER A 71 -0.51 20.55 8.54
N GLU A 72 -1.37 19.90 7.75
CA GLU A 72 -2.74 20.33 7.42
C GLU A 72 -3.72 19.95 8.53
#